data_AF-A0A484ZBL4-F1
#
_entry.id   AF-A0A484ZBL4-F1
#
_cell.length_a   1.000
_cell.length_b   1.000
_cell.length_c   1.000
_cell.angle_alpha   90.00
_cell.angle_beta   90.00
_cell.angle_gamma   90.00
#
_symmetry.space_group_name_H-M   'P 1'
#
loop_
_entity.id
_entity.type
_entity.pdbx_description
1 polymer ?
#
loop_
_entity_poly.entity_id
_entity_poly.type
_entity_poly.pdbx_seq_one_letter_code
_entity_poly.pdbx_strand_id
1 'polypeptide(L)'
;MAASSVGSQMGIIASPVSVAVVSLVAMLGNFTFDGKHLQFLDLLAITIPSTLLGILAIGIFSWFRGKDLDKDEEFQAFIAVPENKHYVYGDTATLLDRKLPMRNWVAMWIFLGSIAVVAILGAFEGLRPTFDDKPLSMVLVIQMFMLLAGALIIIITKTNAASISKNEVFRSGMIAIVAVYGIAWMAETMFGAHMTEIKAVLGDMVKEFPWAYAIVLLLVSKFVNSQAAALAAIVPVALAIGVDPAYIVASAPACYGYYILPTYPSDLAAIQFDRSGTTKIGRFVINHSFILPGLIGVGVSCVFGWIFAGMYGFL
;
A
#
# COMPACT_ATOMS: atom_id res chain seq x y z
N MET A 1 14.14 -4.36 -9.06
CA MET A 1 13.30 -3.27 -8.52
C MET A 1 11.86 -3.69 -8.22
N ALA A 2 11.24 -4.57 -9.02
CA ALA A 2 9.83 -4.96 -8.86
C ALA A 2 9.41 -5.38 -7.44
N ALA A 3 10.18 -6.25 -6.78
CA ALA A 3 9.90 -6.72 -5.42
C ALA A 3 9.84 -5.58 -4.40
N SER A 4 10.72 -4.57 -4.54
CA SER A 4 10.74 -3.40 -3.66
C SER A 4 9.52 -2.50 -3.88
N SER A 5 9.10 -2.29 -5.13
CA SER A 5 7.84 -1.57 -5.43
C SER A 5 6.66 -2.26 -4.77
N VAL A 6 6.51 -3.57 -4.98
CA VAL A 6 5.42 -4.37 -4.41
C VAL A 6 5.46 -4.35 -2.87
N GLY A 7 6.62 -4.58 -2.27
CA GLY A 7 6.78 -4.53 -0.81
C GLY A 7 6.42 -3.16 -0.22
N SER A 8 6.75 -2.06 -0.91
CA SER A 8 6.41 -0.71 -0.46
C SER A 8 4.89 -0.50 -0.38
N GLN A 9 4.13 -1.07 -1.33
CA GLN A 9 2.67 -0.96 -1.36
C GLN A 9 2.00 -1.88 -0.35
N MET A 10 2.56 -3.07 -0.12
CA MET A 10 2.09 -3.96 0.97
C MET A 10 2.24 -3.33 2.35
N GLY A 11 3.22 -2.42 2.54
CA GLY A 11 3.38 -1.68 3.77
C GLY A 11 2.20 -0.76 4.12
N ILE A 12 1.34 -0.42 3.16
CA ILE A 12 0.18 0.46 3.41
C ILE A 12 -0.81 -0.23 4.36
N ILE A 13 -1.30 -1.42 4.05
CA ILE A 13 -2.26 -2.14 4.91
C ILE A 13 -1.65 -2.63 6.24
N ALA A 14 -0.32 -2.57 6.36
CA ALA A 14 0.43 -2.85 7.58
C ALA A 14 0.73 -1.60 8.43
N SER A 15 0.37 -0.40 7.95
CA SER A 15 0.79 0.86 8.56
C SER A 15 -0.30 1.47 9.42
N PRO A 16 -0.01 1.83 10.69
CA PRO A 16 -0.95 2.47 11.59
C PRO A 16 -1.42 3.85 11.11
N VAL A 17 -0.64 4.49 10.24
CA VAL A 17 -0.94 5.83 9.71
C VAL A 17 -1.52 5.79 8.30
N SER A 18 -1.81 4.60 7.76
CA SER A 18 -2.40 4.48 6.44
C SER A 18 -3.90 4.76 6.48
N VAL A 19 -4.39 5.41 5.42
CA VAL A 19 -5.83 5.60 5.22
C VAL A 19 -6.54 4.25 5.09
N ALA A 20 -5.90 3.24 4.48
CA ALA A 20 -6.50 1.90 4.31
C ALA A 20 -6.83 1.22 5.64
N VAL A 21 -5.87 1.15 6.57
CA VAL A 21 -6.07 0.57 7.91
C VAL A 21 -7.14 1.36 8.67
N VAL A 22 -7.02 2.68 8.68
CA VAL A 22 -7.96 3.56 9.40
C VAL A 22 -9.38 3.44 8.86
N SER A 23 -9.55 3.43 7.54
CA SER A 23 -10.84 3.27 6.89
C SER A 23 -11.45 1.91 7.23
N LEU A 24 -10.65 0.84 7.21
CA LEU A 24 -11.13 -0.50 7.52
C LEU A 24 -11.61 -0.62 8.96
N VAL A 25 -10.84 -0.10 9.94
CA VAL A 25 -11.26 -0.07 11.35
C VAL A 25 -12.54 0.75 11.52
N ALA A 26 -12.66 1.90 10.86
CA ALA A 26 -13.86 2.72 10.94
C ALA A 26 -15.09 2.03 10.35
N MET A 27 -14.93 1.31 9.22
CA MET A 27 -16.03 0.57 8.57
C MET A 27 -16.50 -0.63 9.39
N LEU A 28 -15.59 -1.26 10.14
CA LEU A 28 -15.87 -2.43 10.97
C LEU A 28 -16.23 -2.10 12.42
N GLY A 29 -16.11 -0.83 12.84
CA GLY A 29 -16.28 -0.43 14.24
C GLY A 29 -17.65 -0.77 14.85
N ASN A 30 -18.70 -0.83 14.03
CA ASN A 30 -20.06 -1.17 14.47
C ASN A 30 -20.35 -2.69 14.43
N PHE A 31 -19.41 -3.51 14.00
CA PHE A 31 -19.57 -4.96 13.91
C PHE A 31 -18.86 -5.65 15.07
N THR A 32 -19.47 -6.74 15.52
CA THR A 32 -18.90 -7.64 16.51
C THR A 32 -18.49 -8.95 15.84
N PHE A 33 -17.41 -9.52 16.35
CA PHE A 33 -16.81 -10.79 15.97
C PHE A 33 -16.87 -11.63 17.24
N ASP A 34 -17.81 -12.57 17.33
CA ASP A 34 -18.09 -13.34 18.56
C ASP A 34 -18.26 -12.46 19.82
N GLY A 35 -18.96 -11.32 19.66
CA GLY A 35 -19.20 -10.38 20.76
C GLY A 35 -18.03 -9.44 21.07
N LYS A 36 -16.90 -9.55 20.36
CA LYS A 36 -15.76 -8.63 20.45
C LYS A 36 -15.79 -7.60 19.31
N HIS A 37 -15.45 -6.34 19.59
CA HIS A 37 -15.20 -5.37 18.53
C HIS A 37 -13.75 -5.47 18.04
N LEU A 38 -13.55 -5.40 16.72
CA LEU A 38 -12.22 -5.25 16.16
C LEU A 38 -11.67 -3.86 16.51
N GLN A 39 -10.65 -3.82 17.36
CA GLN A 39 -9.95 -2.57 17.64
C GLN A 39 -8.83 -2.33 16.63
N PHE A 40 -8.34 -1.09 16.58
CA PHE A 40 -7.23 -0.69 15.72
C PHE A 40 -5.98 -1.58 15.90
N LEU A 41 -5.65 -1.93 17.14
CA LEU A 41 -4.53 -2.82 17.45
C LEU A 41 -4.77 -4.26 17.04
N ASP A 42 -6.02 -4.75 17.09
CA ASP A 42 -6.35 -6.10 16.63
C ASP A 42 -6.11 -6.25 15.12
N LEU A 43 -6.53 -5.25 14.33
CA LEU A 43 -6.30 -5.26 12.88
C LEU A 43 -4.79 -5.27 12.57
N LEU A 44 -4.01 -4.42 13.25
CA LEU A 44 -2.56 -4.37 13.04
C LEU A 44 -1.85 -5.64 13.49
N ALA A 45 -2.31 -6.30 14.55
CA ALA A 45 -1.81 -7.58 15.00
C ALA A 45 -2.02 -8.69 13.95
N ILE A 46 -2.98 -8.52 13.03
CA ILE A 46 -3.20 -9.43 11.90
C ILE A 46 -2.41 -8.96 10.67
N THR A 47 -2.54 -7.70 10.28
CA THR A 47 -1.99 -7.19 9.01
C THR A 47 -0.48 -7.03 9.02
N ILE A 48 0.15 -6.64 10.14
CA ILE A 48 1.62 -6.48 10.21
C ILE A 48 2.33 -7.82 10.04
N PRO A 49 2.07 -8.88 10.84
CA PRO A 49 2.79 -10.14 10.68
C PRO A 49 2.44 -10.84 9.37
N SER A 50 1.20 -10.74 8.87
CA SER A 50 0.82 -11.35 7.60
C SER A 50 1.50 -10.69 6.39
N THR A 51 1.57 -9.35 6.37
CA THR A 51 2.29 -8.61 5.32
C THR A 51 3.80 -8.82 5.42
N LEU A 52 4.35 -8.90 6.63
CA LEU A 52 5.76 -9.25 6.83
C LEU A 52 6.09 -10.61 6.22
N LEU A 53 5.28 -11.64 6.47
CA LEU A 53 5.48 -12.98 5.90
C LEU A 53 5.34 -12.97 4.38
N GLY A 54 4.40 -12.20 3.83
CA GLY A 54 4.29 -12.00 2.38
C GLY A 54 5.53 -11.31 1.77
N ILE A 55 6.07 -10.28 2.44
CA ILE A 55 7.30 -9.60 2.01
C ILE A 55 8.51 -10.54 2.09
N LEU A 56 8.61 -11.36 3.14
CA LEU A 56 9.66 -12.37 3.25
C LEU A 56 9.55 -13.40 2.13
N ALA A 57 8.35 -13.86 1.81
CA ALA A 57 8.12 -14.77 0.68
C ALA A 57 8.51 -14.13 -0.67
N ILE A 58 8.15 -12.85 -0.89
CA ILE A 58 8.62 -12.08 -2.05
C ILE A 58 10.15 -12.04 -2.09
N GLY A 59 10.80 -11.77 -0.95
CA GLY A 59 12.26 -11.67 -0.83
C GLY A 59 12.94 -12.98 -1.21
N ILE A 60 12.48 -14.10 -0.62
CA ILE A 60 12.98 -15.45 -0.90
C ILE A 60 12.79 -15.76 -2.39
N PHE A 61 11.59 -15.58 -2.92
CA PHE A 61 11.31 -15.80 -4.34
C PHE A 61 12.21 -14.95 -5.24
N SER A 62 12.41 -13.68 -4.89
CA SER A 62 13.19 -12.74 -5.70
C SER A 62 14.69 -13.05 -5.70
N TRP A 63 15.20 -13.71 -4.65
CA TRP A 63 16.59 -14.16 -4.59
C TRP A 63 16.89 -15.23 -5.65
N PHE A 64 15.90 -16.07 -5.95
CA PHE A 64 16.02 -17.13 -6.94
C PHE A 64 15.40 -16.75 -8.30
N ARG A 65 14.99 -15.50 -8.47
CA ARG A 65 14.32 -15.03 -9.68
C ARG A 65 15.30 -14.36 -10.63
N GLY A 66 15.39 -14.91 -11.85
CA GLY A 66 16.21 -14.35 -12.92
C GLY A 66 17.65 -14.85 -12.82
N LYS A 67 18.55 -14.20 -13.57
CA LYS A 67 19.99 -14.48 -13.53
C LYS A 67 20.68 -13.37 -12.75
N ASP A 68 21.80 -13.69 -12.10
CA ASP A 68 22.70 -12.66 -11.60
C ASP A 68 23.16 -11.79 -12.77
N LEU A 69 23.31 -10.49 -12.56
CA LEU A 69 23.60 -9.54 -13.65
C LEU A 69 24.91 -9.88 -14.39
N ASP A 70 25.92 -10.42 -13.71
CA ASP A 70 27.18 -10.89 -14.30
C ASP A 70 27.00 -12.13 -15.20
N LYS A 71 25.89 -12.86 -15.05
CA LYS A 71 25.54 -14.08 -15.81
C LYS A 71 24.37 -13.86 -16.78
N ASP A 72 23.77 -12.67 -16.80
CA ASP A 72 22.66 -12.34 -17.68
C ASP A 72 23.18 -11.83 -19.02
N GLU A 73 23.05 -12.65 -20.07
CA GLU A 73 23.48 -12.32 -21.43
C GLU A 73 22.81 -11.06 -22.01
N GLU A 74 21.52 -10.80 -21.70
CA GLU A 74 20.84 -9.57 -22.15
C GLU A 74 21.48 -8.35 -21.49
N PHE A 75 21.76 -8.44 -20.19
CA PHE A 75 22.39 -7.34 -19.45
C PHE A 75 23.85 -7.13 -19.87
N GLN A 76 24.62 -8.20 -20.05
CA GLN A 76 26.01 -8.12 -20.53
C GLN A 76 26.08 -7.48 -21.91
N ALA A 77 25.17 -7.84 -22.83
CA ALA A 77 25.06 -7.19 -24.14
C ALA A 77 24.68 -5.71 -24.02
N PHE A 78 23.77 -5.37 -23.10
CA PHE A 78 23.36 -3.99 -22.85
C PHE A 78 24.52 -3.11 -22.38
N ILE A 79 25.33 -3.57 -21.41
CA ILE A 79 26.48 -2.82 -20.87
C ILE A 79 27.75 -2.93 -21.72
N ALA A 80 27.77 -3.77 -22.76
CA ALA A 80 28.87 -3.79 -23.73
C ALA A 80 28.95 -2.47 -24.53
N VAL A 81 27.83 -1.76 -24.65
CA VAL A 81 27.77 -0.41 -25.22
C VAL A 81 28.30 0.61 -24.19
N PRO A 82 29.36 1.39 -24.50
CA PRO A 82 29.99 2.30 -23.54
C PRO A 82 29.05 3.32 -22.91
N GLU A 83 28.10 3.86 -23.68
CA GLU A 83 27.10 4.82 -23.21
C GLU A 83 26.16 4.20 -22.15
N ASN A 84 25.68 3.00 -22.40
CA ASN A 84 24.83 2.26 -21.44
C ASN A 84 25.60 1.90 -20.18
N LYS A 85 26.88 1.50 -20.32
CA LYS A 85 27.74 1.24 -19.16
C LYS A 85 27.92 2.49 -18.30
N HIS A 86 28.12 3.65 -18.92
CA HIS A 86 28.19 4.93 -18.22
C HIS A 86 26.85 5.32 -17.59
N TYR A 87 25.71 5.05 -18.25
CA TYR A 87 24.40 5.27 -17.64
C TYR A 87 24.19 4.42 -16.38
N VAL A 88 24.54 3.14 -16.43
CA VAL A 88 24.38 2.20 -15.30
C VAL A 88 25.36 2.52 -14.16
N TYR A 89 26.64 2.69 -14.47
CA TYR A 89 27.73 2.77 -13.47
C TYR A 89 28.39 4.14 -13.31
N GLY A 90 28.18 5.08 -14.24
CA GLY A 90 28.85 6.38 -14.28
C GLY A 90 28.26 7.42 -13.32
N ASP A 91 26.95 7.34 -13.03
CA ASP A 91 26.28 8.23 -12.08
C ASP A 91 26.10 7.53 -10.72
N THR A 92 27.19 7.44 -9.95
CA THR A 92 27.14 7.01 -8.55
C THR A 92 26.86 8.22 -7.65
N ALA A 93 25.59 8.63 -7.58
CA ALA A 93 25.12 9.34 -6.38
C ALA A 93 25.08 8.32 -5.22
N THR A 94 26.25 7.88 -4.77
CA THR A 94 26.36 7.00 -3.61
C THR A 94 26.29 7.85 -2.34
N LEU A 95 25.47 7.39 -1.40
CA LEU A 95 25.45 7.90 -0.04
C LEU A 95 26.48 7.18 0.85
N LEU A 96 27.13 6.12 0.37
CA LEU A 96 28.28 5.55 1.06
C LEU A 96 29.34 6.63 1.23
N ASP A 97 29.88 6.73 2.44
CA ASP A 97 30.89 7.70 2.86
C ASP A 97 30.47 9.18 2.79
N ARG A 98 29.18 9.47 2.59
CA ARG A 98 28.63 10.83 2.66
C ARG A 98 28.08 11.11 4.07
N LYS A 99 28.64 12.13 4.74
CA LYS A 99 28.03 12.67 5.96
C LYS A 99 26.81 13.52 5.59
N LEU A 100 25.62 13.02 5.90
CA LEU A 100 24.38 13.77 5.66
C LEU A 100 24.32 15.03 6.55
N PRO A 101 23.80 16.16 6.03
CA PRO A 101 23.60 17.36 6.83
C PRO A 101 22.70 17.08 8.04
N MET A 102 23.00 17.68 9.19
CA MET A 102 22.18 17.56 10.41
C MET A 102 20.71 17.89 10.16
N ARG A 103 20.45 18.84 9.25
CA ARG A 103 19.11 19.20 8.80
C ARG A 103 18.27 18.02 8.32
N ASN A 104 18.87 17.07 7.60
CA ASN A 104 18.17 15.90 7.07
C ASN A 104 17.76 14.96 8.21
N TRP A 105 18.61 14.81 9.23
CA TRP A 105 18.29 14.07 10.46
C TRP A 105 17.16 14.73 11.24
N VAL A 106 17.18 16.07 11.35
CA VAL A 106 16.08 16.81 12.01
C VAL A 106 14.77 16.60 11.27
N ALA A 107 14.76 16.68 9.92
CA ALA A 107 13.57 16.40 9.12
C ALA A 107 13.04 14.98 9.36
N MET A 108 13.94 13.99 9.37
CA MET A 108 13.61 12.59 9.63
C MET A 108 12.99 12.41 11.03
N TRP A 109 13.58 12.99 12.07
CA TRP A 109 13.07 12.84 13.43
C TRP A 109 11.73 13.55 13.65
N ILE A 110 11.48 14.70 13.00
CA ILE A 110 10.15 15.34 13.01
C ILE A 110 9.11 14.41 12.37
N PHE A 111 9.46 13.81 11.22
CA PHE A 111 8.58 12.88 10.53
C PHE A 111 8.27 11.63 11.37
N LEU A 112 9.31 10.97 11.90
CA LEU A 112 9.15 9.78 12.76
C LEU A 112 8.41 10.11 14.06
N GLY A 113 8.68 11.26 14.67
CA GLY A 113 7.96 11.72 15.85
C GLY A 113 6.47 11.94 15.57
N SER A 114 6.13 12.55 14.42
CA SER A 114 4.73 12.71 14.01
C SER A 114 4.04 11.35 13.79
N ILE A 115 4.71 10.40 13.14
CA ILE A 115 4.19 9.02 12.99
C ILE A 115 3.94 8.38 14.35
N ALA A 116 4.89 8.49 15.29
CA ALA A 116 4.74 7.92 16.62
C ALA A 116 3.54 8.54 17.37
N VAL A 117 3.38 9.86 17.31
CA VAL A 117 2.22 10.55 17.92
C VAL A 117 0.91 10.09 17.28
N VAL A 118 0.83 10.02 15.97
CA VAL A 118 -0.39 9.54 15.28
C VAL A 118 -0.69 8.08 15.63
N ALA A 119 0.33 7.23 15.70
CA ALA A 119 0.16 5.83 16.10
C ALA A 119 -0.36 5.71 17.55
N ILE A 120 0.15 6.54 18.47
CA ILE A 120 -0.34 6.61 19.86
C ILE A 120 -1.81 7.08 19.89
N LEU A 121 -2.16 8.13 19.14
CA LEU A 121 -3.53 8.63 19.06
C LEU A 121 -4.49 7.60 18.40
N GLY A 122 -4.00 6.79 17.47
CA GLY A 122 -4.75 5.67 16.88
C GLY A 122 -4.91 4.50 17.82
N ALA A 123 -3.90 4.19 18.63
CA ALA A 123 -3.93 3.12 19.61
C ALA A 123 -4.81 3.44 20.84
N PHE A 124 -4.86 4.72 21.24
CA PHE A 124 -5.57 5.17 22.45
C PHE A 124 -6.62 6.22 22.11
N GLU A 125 -7.85 5.78 21.90
CA GLU A 125 -8.98 6.63 21.52
C GLU A 125 -9.20 7.81 22.48
N GLY A 126 -9.03 7.61 23.79
CA GLY A 126 -9.22 8.64 24.81
C GLY A 126 -8.18 9.78 24.77
N LEU A 127 -7.08 9.63 24.01
CA LEU A 127 -6.13 10.73 23.79
C LEU A 127 -6.54 11.63 22.62
N ARG A 128 -7.52 11.22 21.81
CA ARG A 128 -7.99 12.01 20.68
C ARG A 128 -8.88 13.15 21.18
N PRO A 129 -8.74 14.37 20.63
CA PRO A 129 -9.67 15.46 20.92
C PRO A 129 -11.11 15.03 20.63
N THR A 130 -12.02 15.31 21.55
CA THR A 130 -13.45 15.00 21.43
C THR A 130 -14.26 16.26 21.16
N PHE A 131 -15.15 16.18 20.18
CA PHE A 131 -16.14 17.21 19.87
C PHE A 131 -17.51 16.53 19.82
N ASP A 132 -18.52 17.10 20.49
CA ASP A 132 -19.86 16.50 20.61
C ASP A 132 -19.84 15.03 21.06
N ASP A 133 -19.06 14.75 22.11
CA ASP A 133 -18.82 13.41 22.68
C ASP A 133 -18.27 12.36 21.69
N LYS A 134 -17.79 12.81 20.53
CA LYS A 134 -17.17 11.96 19.52
C LYS A 134 -15.70 12.30 19.36
N PRO A 135 -14.81 11.31 19.50
CA PRO A 135 -13.40 11.53 19.24
C PRO A 135 -13.19 11.82 17.75
N LEU A 136 -12.23 12.69 17.47
CA LEU A 136 -11.90 13.09 16.11
C LEU A 136 -11.49 11.87 15.26
N SER A 137 -11.96 11.83 14.02
CA SER A 137 -11.69 10.70 13.13
C SER A 137 -10.20 10.58 12.85
N MET A 138 -9.70 9.35 12.74
CA MET A 138 -8.28 9.12 12.46
C MET A 138 -7.84 9.70 11.11
N VAL A 139 -8.76 9.84 10.15
CA VAL A 139 -8.52 10.54 8.88
C VAL A 139 -8.10 11.99 9.14
N LEU A 140 -8.87 12.72 9.95
CA LEU A 140 -8.57 14.11 10.27
C LEU A 140 -7.33 14.25 11.16
N VAL A 141 -7.14 13.33 12.13
CA VAL A 141 -5.91 13.30 12.97
C VAL A 141 -4.68 13.20 12.08
N ILE A 142 -4.62 12.22 11.16
CA ILE A 142 -3.49 12.03 10.25
C ILE A 142 -3.27 13.28 9.41
N GLN A 143 -4.32 13.83 8.79
CA GLN A 143 -4.19 15.02 7.94
C GLN A 143 -3.59 16.20 8.69
N MET A 144 -4.09 16.50 9.90
CA MET A 144 -3.58 17.60 10.72
C MET A 144 -2.10 17.38 11.10
N PHE A 145 -1.73 16.19 11.59
CA PHE A 145 -0.37 15.91 12.04
C PHE A 145 0.64 15.77 10.90
N MET A 146 0.23 15.27 9.72
CA MET A 146 1.11 15.20 8.55
C MET A 146 1.35 16.59 7.95
N LEU A 147 0.32 17.44 7.86
CA LEU A 147 0.48 18.83 7.44
C LEU A 147 1.33 19.63 8.42
N LEU A 148 1.09 19.45 9.73
CA LEU A 148 1.90 20.06 10.78
C LEU A 148 3.37 19.61 10.71
N ALA A 149 3.62 18.31 10.55
CA ALA A 149 4.98 17.81 10.39
C ALA A 149 5.67 18.40 9.15
N GLY A 150 4.96 18.48 8.01
CA GLY A 150 5.47 19.13 6.81
C GLY A 150 5.82 20.60 7.04
N ALA A 151 4.95 21.36 7.71
CA ALA A 151 5.19 22.75 8.07
C ALA A 151 6.41 22.90 9.01
N LEU A 152 6.49 22.08 10.06
CA LEU A 152 7.62 22.08 11.00
C LEU A 152 8.93 21.73 10.30
N ILE A 153 8.93 20.74 9.40
CA ILE A 153 10.10 20.41 8.60
C ILE A 153 10.53 21.64 7.81
N ILE A 154 9.64 22.29 7.04
CA ILE A 154 10.00 23.46 6.23
C ILE A 154 10.60 24.58 7.09
N ILE A 155 9.96 24.91 8.22
CA ILE A 155 10.35 26.02 9.11
C ILE A 155 11.69 25.72 9.81
N ILE A 156 11.81 24.58 10.48
CA ILE A 156 12.98 24.24 11.32
C ILE A 156 14.21 23.98 10.45
N THR A 157 14.01 23.29 9.33
CA THR A 157 15.09 22.95 8.41
C THR A 157 15.44 24.13 7.48
N LYS A 158 14.62 25.19 7.45
CA LYS A 158 14.76 26.29 6.49
C LYS A 158 14.82 25.78 5.05
N THR A 159 13.97 24.80 4.74
CA THR A 159 13.89 24.24 3.38
C THR A 159 13.22 25.26 2.47
N ASN A 160 13.80 25.49 1.29
CA ASN A 160 13.20 26.36 0.30
C ASN A 160 11.92 25.71 -0.25
N ALA A 161 10.74 26.24 0.10
CA ALA A 161 9.47 25.70 -0.37
C ALA A 161 9.37 25.65 -1.91
N ALA A 162 9.96 26.62 -2.60
CA ALA A 162 9.93 26.67 -4.07
C ALA A 162 10.78 25.57 -4.73
N SER A 163 11.70 24.92 -4.01
CA SER A 163 12.44 23.76 -4.54
C SER A 163 11.66 22.45 -4.42
N ILE A 164 10.64 22.38 -3.56
CA ILE A 164 9.83 21.18 -3.38
C ILE A 164 9.06 20.87 -4.67
N SER A 165 8.35 21.86 -5.22
CA SER A 165 7.55 21.67 -6.46
C SER A 165 8.39 21.44 -7.73
N LYS A 166 9.69 21.72 -7.67
CA LYS A 166 10.63 21.53 -8.77
C LYS A 166 11.31 20.16 -8.75
N ASN A 167 11.29 19.46 -7.61
CA ASN A 167 11.88 18.12 -7.51
C ASN A 167 11.00 17.08 -8.22
N GLU A 168 11.66 16.14 -8.91
CA GLU A 168 11.06 14.99 -9.58
C GLU A 168 10.12 14.18 -8.67
N VAL A 169 10.48 13.99 -7.39
CA VAL A 169 9.64 13.24 -6.44
C VAL A 169 8.27 13.92 -6.25
N PHE A 170 8.26 15.24 -6.07
CA PHE A 170 7.01 15.98 -5.92
C PHE A 170 6.21 16.01 -7.22
N ARG A 171 6.87 16.26 -8.37
CA ARG A 171 6.19 16.27 -9.68
C ARG A 171 5.54 14.93 -9.98
N SER A 172 6.30 13.84 -9.80
CA SER A 172 5.80 12.48 -9.94
C SER A 172 4.64 12.22 -8.98
N GLY A 173 4.77 12.64 -7.71
CA GLY A 173 3.71 12.55 -6.71
C GLY A 173 2.43 13.33 -7.05
N MET A 174 2.54 14.52 -7.63
CA MET A 174 1.37 15.32 -8.02
C MET A 174 0.65 14.74 -9.24
N ILE A 175 1.39 14.25 -10.23
CA ILE A 175 0.82 13.54 -11.39
C ILE A 175 0.10 12.28 -10.91
N ALA A 176 0.73 11.53 -10.00
CA ALA A 176 0.17 10.37 -9.34
C ALA A 176 -1.17 10.67 -8.66
N ILE A 177 -1.23 11.72 -7.83
CA ILE A 177 -2.44 12.10 -7.10
C ILE A 177 -3.59 12.40 -8.06
N VAL A 178 -3.38 13.25 -9.06
CA VAL A 178 -4.44 13.62 -10.02
C VAL A 178 -4.92 12.40 -10.82
N ALA A 179 -4.00 11.54 -11.25
CA ALA A 179 -4.34 10.30 -11.96
C ALA A 179 -5.15 9.33 -11.09
N VAL A 180 -4.75 9.13 -9.82
CA VAL A 180 -5.45 8.22 -8.90
C VAL A 180 -6.84 8.76 -8.54
N TYR A 181 -7.01 10.08 -8.33
CA TYR A 181 -8.32 10.66 -8.07
C TYR A 181 -9.32 10.43 -9.22
N GLY A 182 -8.89 10.64 -10.48
CA GLY A 182 -9.75 10.40 -11.64
C GLY A 182 -10.19 8.93 -11.76
N ILE A 183 -9.27 8.00 -11.54
CA ILE A 183 -9.57 6.56 -11.58
C ILE A 183 -10.50 6.16 -10.44
N ALA A 184 -10.24 6.65 -9.22
CA ALA A 184 -11.09 6.36 -8.07
C ALA A 184 -12.53 6.84 -8.28
N TRP A 185 -12.73 8.04 -8.80
CA TRP A 185 -14.07 8.57 -9.09
C TRP A 185 -14.79 7.78 -10.19
N MET A 186 -14.10 7.45 -11.29
CA MET A 186 -14.70 6.62 -12.34
C MET A 186 -15.10 5.23 -11.81
N ALA A 187 -14.23 4.61 -11.02
CA ALA A 187 -14.53 3.32 -10.41
C ALA A 187 -15.73 3.41 -9.44
N GLU A 188 -15.78 4.44 -8.59
CA GLU A 188 -16.92 4.67 -7.68
C GLU A 188 -18.23 4.89 -8.44
N THR A 189 -18.20 5.65 -9.54
CA THR A 189 -19.38 5.85 -10.41
C THR A 189 -19.86 4.52 -11.01
N MET A 190 -18.95 3.70 -11.54
CA MET A 190 -19.29 2.39 -12.13
C MET A 190 -19.79 1.40 -11.08
N PHE A 191 -19.14 1.32 -9.91
CA PHE A 191 -19.60 0.46 -8.81
C PHE A 191 -20.96 0.91 -8.28
N GLY A 192 -21.17 2.22 -8.12
CA GLY A 192 -22.45 2.78 -7.73
C GLY A 192 -23.58 2.42 -8.70
N ALA A 193 -23.32 2.49 -10.01
CA ALA A 193 -24.30 2.14 -11.04
C ALA A 193 -24.67 0.64 -11.08
N HIS A 194 -23.70 -0.23 -10.79
CA HIS A 194 -23.86 -1.69 -10.87
C HIS A 194 -24.00 -2.38 -9.51
N MET A 195 -24.26 -1.61 -8.46
CA MET A 195 -24.22 -2.10 -7.08
C MET A 195 -25.19 -3.27 -6.84
N THR A 196 -26.35 -3.25 -7.48
CA THR A 196 -27.35 -4.32 -7.36
C THR A 196 -26.87 -5.64 -7.95
N GLU A 197 -26.25 -5.61 -9.14
CA GLU A 197 -25.71 -6.81 -9.78
C GLU A 197 -24.50 -7.35 -9.01
N ILE A 198 -23.63 -6.44 -8.55
CA ILE A 198 -22.47 -6.78 -7.72
C ILE A 198 -22.93 -7.51 -6.45
N LYS A 199 -23.95 -6.99 -5.75
CA LYS A 199 -24.51 -7.62 -4.54
C LYS A 199 -25.05 -9.03 -4.81
N ALA A 200 -25.75 -9.22 -5.93
CA ALA A 200 -26.31 -10.51 -6.30
C ALA A 200 -25.22 -11.56 -6.54
N VAL A 201 -24.16 -11.20 -7.28
CA VAL A 201 -23.06 -12.14 -7.61
C VAL A 201 -22.14 -12.38 -6.40
N LEU A 202 -21.78 -11.34 -5.66
CA LEU A 202 -20.89 -11.46 -4.50
C LEU A 202 -21.52 -12.17 -3.32
N GLY A 203 -22.79 -11.92 -3.05
CA GLY A 203 -23.45 -12.41 -1.85
C GLY A 203 -23.48 -13.94 -1.81
N ASP A 204 -23.90 -14.55 -2.91
CA ASP A 204 -24.00 -16.01 -3.00
C ASP A 204 -22.60 -16.64 -3.07
N MET A 205 -21.71 -16.06 -3.86
CA MET A 205 -20.35 -16.59 -4.03
C MET A 205 -19.53 -16.54 -2.74
N VAL A 206 -19.60 -15.46 -1.94
CA VAL A 206 -18.82 -15.35 -0.71
C VAL A 206 -19.41 -16.18 0.43
N LYS A 207 -20.73 -16.38 0.47
CA LYS A 207 -21.36 -17.29 1.44
C LYS A 207 -20.95 -18.75 1.22
N GLU A 208 -20.81 -19.17 -0.03
CA GLU A 208 -20.37 -20.52 -0.38
C GLU A 208 -18.83 -20.66 -0.33
N PHE A 209 -18.12 -19.62 -0.75
CA PHE A 209 -16.66 -19.59 -0.82
C PHE A 209 -16.09 -18.33 -0.15
N PRO A 210 -15.86 -18.35 1.18
CA PRO A 210 -15.37 -17.19 1.93
C PRO A 210 -14.08 -16.56 1.38
N TRP A 211 -13.16 -17.37 0.84
CA TRP A 211 -11.92 -16.91 0.20
C TRP A 211 -12.15 -16.11 -1.08
N ALA A 212 -13.31 -16.24 -1.73
CA ALA A 212 -13.64 -15.49 -2.94
C ALA A 212 -13.71 -13.98 -2.69
N TYR A 213 -13.98 -13.56 -1.44
CA TYR A 213 -13.92 -12.15 -1.04
C TYR A 213 -12.55 -11.53 -1.35
N ALA A 214 -11.45 -12.25 -1.06
CA ALA A 214 -10.10 -11.78 -1.34
C ALA A 214 -9.91 -11.50 -2.84
N ILE A 215 -10.42 -12.37 -3.72
CA ILE A 215 -10.32 -12.19 -5.17
C ILE A 215 -11.11 -10.97 -5.63
N VAL A 216 -12.33 -10.78 -5.13
CA VAL A 216 -13.12 -9.60 -5.47
C VAL A 216 -12.39 -8.33 -5.02
N LEU A 217 -11.93 -8.29 -3.77
CA LEU A 217 -11.23 -7.12 -3.23
C LEU A 217 -9.96 -6.82 -4.04
N LEU A 218 -9.24 -7.85 -4.48
CA LEU A 218 -8.07 -7.73 -5.35
C LEU A 218 -8.42 -7.11 -6.70
N LEU A 219 -9.47 -7.61 -7.36
CA LEU A 219 -9.90 -7.10 -8.66
C LEU A 219 -10.41 -5.66 -8.55
N VAL A 220 -11.21 -5.36 -7.53
CA VAL A 220 -11.72 -4.01 -7.29
C VAL A 220 -10.59 -3.05 -6.99
N SER A 221 -9.65 -3.44 -6.12
CA SER A 221 -8.43 -2.68 -5.88
C SER A 221 -7.67 -2.39 -7.15
N LYS A 222 -7.60 -3.36 -8.06
CA LYS A 222 -6.96 -3.14 -9.35
C LYS A 222 -7.65 -2.03 -10.16
N PHE A 223 -8.97 -2.08 -10.28
CA PHE A 223 -9.70 -1.10 -11.09
C PHE A 223 -9.72 0.31 -10.46
N VAL A 224 -9.69 0.40 -9.14
CA VAL A 224 -9.72 1.67 -8.40
C VAL A 224 -8.31 2.26 -8.23
N ASN A 225 -7.25 1.45 -8.38
CA ASN A 225 -5.85 1.84 -8.13
C ASN A 225 -5.63 2.50 -6.75
N SER A 226 -6.35 2.06 -5.72
CA SER A 226 -6.22 2.58 -4.36
C SER A 226 -6.74 1.57 -3.34
N GLN A 227 -5.93 1.28 -2.31
CA GLN A 227 -6.32 0.33 -1.24
C GLN A 227 -7.49 0.87 -0.42
N ALA A 228 -7.41 2.14 0.00
CA ALA A 228 -8.45 2.76 0.82
C ALA A 228 -9.77 2.92 0.06
N ALA A 229 -9.72 3.32 -1.21
CA ALA A 229 -10.93 3.48 -2.01
C ALA A 229 -11.56 2.11 -2.37
N ALA A 230 -10.74 1.07 -2.59
CA ALA A 230 -11.26 -0.29 -2.80
C ALA A 230 -11.97 -0.83 -1.56
N LEU A 231 -11.39 -0.63 -0.37
CA LEU A 231 -12.03 -0.97 0.89
C LEU A 231 -13.34 -0.17 1.08
N ALA A 232 -13.32 1.14 0.80
CA ALA A 232 -14.52 1.97 0.88
C ALA A 232 -15.63 1.55 -0.09
N ALA A 233 -15.28 1.06 -1.28
CA ALA A 233 -16.23 0.59 -2.26
C ALA A 233 -16.85 -0.76 -1.88
N ILE A 234 -16.06 -1.71 -1.35
CA ILE A 234 -16.49 -3.10 -1.20
C ILE A 234 -16.87 -3.49 0.22
N VAL A 235 -16.21 -2.97 1.24
CA VAL A 235 -16.48 -3.37 2.63
C VAL A 235 -17.94 -3.09 3.02
N PRO A 236 -18.52 -1.89 2.79
CA PRO A 236 -19.93 -1.64 3.13
C PRO A 236 -20.90 -2.56 2.37
N VAL A 237 -20.55 -2.91 1.13
CA VAL A 237 -21.36 -3.78 0.26
C VAL A 237 -21.34 -5.21 0.75
N ALA A 238 -20.15 -5.72 1.08
CA ALA A 238 -19.94 -7.05 1.65
C ALA A 238 -20.68 -7.21 2.98
N LEU A 239 -20.59 -6.21 3.86
CA LEU A 239 -21.33 -6.22 5.13
C LEU A 239 -22.84 -6.20 4.90
N ALA A 240 -23.34 -5.41 3.96
CA ALA A 240 -24.77 -5.31 3.65
C ALA A 240 -25.39 -6.61 3.10
N ILE A 241 -24.58 -7.49 2.49
CA ILE A 241 -25.04 -8.80 1.96
C ILE A 241 -24.77 -9.97 2.94
N GLY A 242 -24.26 -9.66 4.14
CA GLY A 242 -24.02 -10.62 5.20
C GLY A 242 -22.70 -11.38 5.10
N VAL A 243 -21.68 -10.82 4.44
CA VAL A 243 -20.31 -11.36 4.54
C VAL A 243 -19.83 -11.19 5.97
N ASP A 244 -19.28 -12.27 6.53
CA ASP A 244 -18.67 -12.24 7.85
C ASP A 244 -17.55 -11.17 7.88
N PRO A 245 -17.63 -10.17 8.78
CA PRO A 245 -16.56 -9.21 9.01
C PRO A 245 -15.17 -9.85 9.15
N ALA A 246 -15.09 -11.07 9.67
CA ALA A 246 -13.85 -11.83 9.83
C ALA A 246 -13.15 -12.09 8.50
N TYR A 247 -13.90 -12.43 7.45
CA TYR A 247 -13.35 -12.70 6.12
C TYR A 247 -12.76 -11.44 5.49
N ILE A 248 -13.34 -10.27 5.83
CA ILE A 248 -12.86 -8.97 5.41
C ILE A 248 -11.51 -8.67 6.06
N VAL A 249 -11.39 -8.87 7.37
CA VAL A 249 -10.14 -8.66 8.13
C VAL A 249 -9.06 -9.63 7.67
N ALA A 250 -9.39 -10.92 7.58
CA ALA A 250 -8.47 -11.98 7.16
C ALA A 250 -7.92 -11.76 5.75
N SER A 251 -8.73 -11.18 4.86
CA SER A 251 -8.37 -10.92 3.47
C SER A 251 -7.94 -9.46 3.20
N ALA A 252 -7.77 -8.65 4.24
CA ALA A 252 -7.41 -7.24 4.10
C ALA A 252 -6.21 -6.99 3.17
N PRO A 253 -5.13 -7.81 3.15
CA PRO A 253 -4.02 -7.62 2.21
C PRO A 253 -4.41 -7.65 0.73
N ALA A 254 -5.55 -8.28 0.38
CA ALA A 254 -6.07 -8.29 -0.97
C ALA A 254 -6.52 -6.90 -1.46
N CYS A 255 -6.61 -5.89 -0.58
CA CYS A 255 -6.83 -4.51 -1.01
C CYS A 255 -5.68 -3.94 -1.84
N TYR A 256 -4.58 -4.67 -2.06
CA TYR A 256 -3.51 -4.31 -2.99
C TYR A 256 -3.54 -5.17 -4.27
N GLY A 257 -4.36 -4.80 -5.26
CA GLY A 257 -4.41 -5.48 -6.56
C GLY A 257 -3.80 -4.68 -7.71
N TYR A 258 -3.40 -3.44 -7.48
CA TYR A 258 -3.01 -2.55 -8.58
C TYR A 258 -1.70 -2.87 -9.27
N TYR A 259 -0.92 -3.82 -8.76
CA TYR A 259 0.19 -4.39 -9.51
C TYR A 259 -0.26 -5.19 -10.75
N ILE A 260 -1.52 -5.68 -10.83
CA ILE A 260 -1.98 -6.57 -11.94
C ILE A 260 -1.92 -5.89 -13.31
N LEU A 261 -2.12 -4.57 -13.37
CA LEU A 261 -1.69 -3.76 -14.53
C LEU A 261 -0.76 -2.69 -13.96
N PRO A 262 0.49 -2.56 -14.44
CA PRO A 262 1.51 -1.72 -13.81
C PRO A 262 1.32 -0.25 -14.19
N THR A 263 0.15 0.29 -13.85
CA THR A 263 -0.26 1.67 -14.11
C THR A 263 -0.03 2.57 -12.91
N TYR A 264 0.34 1.99 -11.75
CA TYR A 264 0.55 2.76 -10.53
C TYR A 264 1.92 3.47 -10.58
N PRO A 265 2.01 4.73 -10.12
CA PRO A 265 3.23 5.54 -10.21
C PRO A 265 4.47 4.90 -9.60
N SER A 266 4.34 4.10 -8.53
CA SER A 266 5.49 3.38 -7.96
C SER A 266 6.05 2.32 -8.91
N ASP A 267 5.19 1.66 -9.69
CA ASP A 267 5.61 0.64 -10.64
C ASP A 267 6.31 1.28 -11.85
N LEU A 268 5.75 2.39 -12.34
CA LEU A 268 6.36 3.18 -13.40
C LEU A 268 7.71 3.77 -12.97
N ALA A 269 7.78 4.31 -11.75
CA ALA A 269 9.04 4.79 -11.18
C ALA A 269 10.05 3.66 -11.00
N ALA A 270 9.62 2.47 -10.56
CA ALA A 270 10.50 1.31 -10.43
C ALA A 270 11.07 0.85 -11.77
N ILE A 271 10.32 0.98 -12.88
CA ILE A 271 10.84 0.76 -14.24
C ILE A 271 11.85 1.85 -14.60
N GLN A 272 11.51 3.11 -14.39
CA GLN A 272 12.37 4.26 -14.75
C GLN A 272 13.68 4.31 -13.96
N PHE A 273 13.65 3.94 -12.69
CA PHE A 273 14.83 3.89 -11.82
C PHE A 273 15.68 2.64 -12.04
N ASP A 274 15.13 1.59 -12.68
CA ASP A 274 15.89 0.40 -12.96
C ASP A 274 16.80 0.58 -14.18
N ARG A 275 18.01 1.07 -13.91
CA ARG A 275 19.04 1.26 -14.93
C ARG A 275 19.45 -0.03 -15.63
N SER A 276 19.22 -1.20 -15.03
CA SER A 276 19.55 -2.49 -15.63
C SER A 276 18.58 -2.93 -16.72
N GLY A 277 17.38 -2.33 -16.78
CA GLY A 277 16.32 -2.74 -17.70
C GLY A 277 15.66 -4.08 -17.36
N THR A 278 15.99 -4.71 -16.22
CA THR A 278 15.41 -6.00 -15.81
C THR A 278 13.98 -5.87 -15.27
N THR A 279 13.60 -4.70 -14.78
CA THR A 279 12.23 -4.33 -14.42
C THR A 279 11.55 -3.67 -15.61
N LYS A 280 10.68 -4.41 -16.31
CA LYS A 280 10.05 -3.97 -17.56
C LYS A 280 8.61 -4.45 -17.70
N ILE A 281 7.88 -3.78 -18.60
CA ILE A 281 6.65 -4.29 -19.19
C ILE A 281 7.07 -4.98 -20.49
N GLY A 282 6.69 -6.25 -20.64
CA GLY A 282 6.95 -7.07 -21.82
C GLY A 282 5.95 -6.76 -22.94
N ARG A 283 5.69 -7.78 -23.78
CA ARG A 283 4.83 -7.62 -24.96
C ARG A 283 3.38 -7.26 -24.63
N PHE A 284 2.87 -7.68 -23.48
CA PHE A 284 1.50 -7.44 -23.02
C PHE A 284 1.51 -6.66 -21.72
N VAL A 285 0.48 -5.86 -21.47
CA VAL A 285 0.35 -5.04 -20.24
C VAL A 285 0.38 -5.89 -18.97
N ILE A 286 -0.11 -7.13 -19.04
CA ILE A 286 -0.11 -8.12 -17.94
C ILE A 286 1.20 -8.93 -17.84
N ASN A 287 2.07 -8.87 -18.87
CA ASN A 287 3.35 -9.55 -18.86
C ASN A 287 4.42 -8.57 -18.37
N HIS A 288 4.58 -8.43 -17.06
CA HIS A 288 5.53 -7.46 -16.48
C HIS A 288 6.18 -7.98 -15.19
N SER A 289 7.23 -7.30 -14.76
CA SER A 289 8.06 -7.75 -13.64
C SER A 289 7.34 -7.80 -12.27
N PHE A 290 6.15 -7.22 -12.13
CA PHE A 290 5.43 -7.07 -10.86
C PHE A 290 4.39 -8.17 -10.56
N ILE A 291 3.93 -8.95 -11.57
CA ILE A 291 2.87 -9.97 -11.36
C ILE A 291 3.26 -10.99 -10.30
N LEU A 292 4.39 -11.69 -10.48
CA LEU A 292 4.79 -12.77 -9.57
C LEU A 292 5.06 -12.25 -8.15
N PRO A 293 5.85 -11.18 -7.94
CA PRO A 293 5.98 -10.60 -6.60
C PRO A 293 4.64 -10.19 -5.99
N GLY A 294 3.74 -9.58 -6.75
CA GLY A 294 2.43 -9.16 -6.26
C GLY A 294 1.56 -10.33 -5.82
N LEU A 295 1.44 -11.36 -6.66
CA LEU A 295 0.66 -12.56 -6.36
C LEU A 295 1.21 -13.32 -5.15
N ILE A 296 2.54 -13.47 -5.08
CA ILE A 296 3.19 -14.15 -3.95
C ILE A 296 2.97 -13.35 -2.67
N GLY A 297 3.27 -12.05 -2.69
CA GLY A 297 3.13 -11.19 -1.52
C GLY A 297 1.71 -11.18 -0.99
N VAL A 298 0.76 -10.77 -1.83
CA VAL A 298 -0.64 -10.63 -1.43
C VAL A 298 -1.27 -11.97 -1.11
N GLY A 299 -0.99 -13.01 -1.89
CA GLY A 299 -1.50 -14.36 -1.66
C GLY A 299 -1.02 -14.93 -0.31
N VAL A 300 0.30 -14.89 -0.06
CA VAL A 300 0.88 -15.35 1.22
C VAL A 300 0.36 -14.51 2.38
N SER A 301 0.24 -13.19 2.22
CA SER A 301 -0.33 -12.33 3.26
C SER A 301 -1.79 -12.63 3.53
N CYS A 302 -2.60 -12.96 2.53
CA CYS A 302 -3.98 -13.39 2.78
C CYS A 302 -3.98 -14.73 3.54
N VAL A 303 -3.20 -15.73 3.11
CA VAL A 303 -3.12 -17.03 3.82
C VAL A 303 -2.77 -16.83 5.30
N PHE A 304 -1.74 -16.04 5.61
CA PHE A 304 -1.40 -15.76 7.01
C PHE A 304 -2.38 -14.82 7.71
N GLY A 305 -3.06 -13.93 6.99
CA GLY A 305 -4.14 -13.11 7.52
C GLY A 305 -5.29 -13.97 8.05
N TRP A 306 -5.66 -15.03 7.30
CA TRP A 306 -6.64 -16.03 7.75
C TRP A 306 -6.14 -16.83 8.97
N ILE A 307 -4.88 -17.27 8.97
CA ILE A 307 -4.30 -17.97 10.13
C ILE A 307 -4.35 -17.08 11.37
N PHE A 308 -3.91 -15.83 11.29
CA PHE A 308 -3.89 -14.92 12.43
C PHE A 308 -5.28 -14.49 12.87
N ALA A 309 -6.21 -14.25 11.96
CA ALA A 309 -7.60 -13.96 12.30
C ALA A 309 -8.21 -15.11 13.13
N GLY A 310 -7.97 -16.37 12.75
CA GLY A 310 -8.39 -17.53 13.56
C GLY A 310 -7.66 -17.63 14.90
N MET A 311 -6.35 -17.40 14.94
CA MET A 311 -5.57 -17.43 16.19
C MET A 311 -6.04 -16.37 17.20
N TYR A 312 -6.50 -15.21 16.74
CA TYR A 312 -7.00 -14.13 17.58
C TYR A 312 -8.51 -14.22 17.88
N GLY A 313 -9.18 -15.30 17.43
CA GLY A 313 -10.60 -15.56 17.72
C GLY A 313 -11.55 -14.66 16.92
N PHE A 314 -11.17 -14.30 15.69
CA PHE A 314 -12.05 -13.57 14.77
C PHE A 314 -12.73 -14.47 13.75
N LEU A 315 -12.25 -15.71 13.52
CA LEU A 315 -12.80 -16.70 12.57
C LEU A 315 -13.32 -17.95 13.28
#